data_AF-A0A183LT80-F1
#
_entry.id   AF-A0A183LT80-F1
#
_cell.length_a   1.000
_cell.length_b   1.000
_cell.length_c   1.000
_cell.angle_alpha   90.00
_cell.angle_beta   90.00
_cell.angle_gamma   90.00
#
_symmetry.space_group_name_H-M   'P 1'
#
loop_
_entity.id
_entity.type
_entity.pdbx_description
1 polymer ?
#
loop_
_entity_poly.entity_id
_entity_poly.type
_entity_poly.pdbx_seq_one_letter_code
_entity_poly.pdbx_strand_id
1 'polypeptide(L)'
;MKSESNIEAKNLGTIEQKLGEIKPMLSCEELAIMRNLPALVSDLDSMDIIDHLTATTPPLITPTDYESIIATSQREGRRAGVRCLIACLLRRSEIQKVFRSFLNILKEDYGHLFDLLDKTYESLKNKNNYESDYGALNKISFCSSSVLEAENPVTVTTPCQSISKDVDHSKMFLKGLGVSENGNYSTN
;
A
#
# COMPACT_ATOMS: atom_id res chain seq x y z
N MET A 1 24.70 -34.74 -58.57
CA MET A 1 24.92 -33.35 -58.13
C MET A 1 23.69 -32.93 -57.34
N LYS A 2 23.75 -33.05 -56.00
CA LYS A 2 22.67 -32.72 -55.06
C LYS A 2 23.31 -32.15 -53.81
N SER A 3 23.30 -30.82 -53.71
CA SER A 3 23.75 -29.97 -52.60
C SER A 3 23.84 -28.59 -53.27
N GLU A 4 23.16 -27.53 -52.87
CA GLU A 4 23.01 -26.95 -51.55
C GLU A 4 21.82 -25.98 -51.64
N SER A 5 20.91 -25.99 -50.66
CA SER A 5 20.06 -24.84 -50.27
C SER A 5 18.88 -25.30 -49.40
N ASN A 6 19.12 -25.73 -48.15
CA ASN A 6 18.02 -25.80 -47.17
C ASN A 6 18.48 -25.90 -45.70
N ILE A 7 19.38 -25.02 -45.25
CA ILE A 7 19.84 -25.02 -43.83
C ILE A 7 19.49 -23.71 -43.10
N GLU A 8 18.75 -22.78 -43.70
CA GLU A 8 18.59 -21.43 -43.12
C GLU A 8 17.15 -21.00 -42.80
N ALA A 9 16.26 -21.93 -42.42
CA ALA A 9 14.91 -21.56 -42.01
C ALA A 9 14.33 -22.36 -40.83
N LYS A 10 15.16 -23.12 -40.09
CA LYS A 10 14.68 -23.91 -38.94
C LYS A 10 15.24 -23.48 -37.58
N ASN A 11 16.08 -22.45 -37.51
CA ASN A 11 16.74 -22.06 -36.27
C ASN A 11 16.26 -20.76 -35.63
N LEU A 12 15.22 -20.11 -36.16
CA LEU A 12 14.58 -18.96 -35.50
C LEU A 12 13.28 -19.28 -34.75
N GLY A 13 12.71 -20.49 -34.92
CA GLY A 13 11.44 -20.87 -34.27
C GLY A 13 11.56 -21.45 -32.86
N THR A 14 12.78 -21.70 -32.37
CA THR A 14 13.00 -22.49 -31.13
C THR A 14 13.54 -21.66 -29.96
N ILE A 15 13.74 -20.36 -30.15
CA ILE A 15 14.28 -19.48 -29.10
C ILE A 15 13.16 -18.70 -28.37
N GLU A 16 11.92 -18.70 -28.87
CA GLU A 16 10.80 -17.96 -28.26
C GLU A 16 9.87 -18.79 -27.37
N GLN A 17 10.15 -20.08 -27.14
CA GLN A 17 9.36 -20.93 -26.22
C GLN A 17 10.06 -21.22 -24.88
N LYS A 18 11.16 -20.53 -24.57
CA LYS A 18 11.88 -20.64 -23.28
C LYS A 18 11.92 -19.33 -22.49
N LEU A 19 10.94 -18.47 -22.71
CA LEU A 19 10.66 -17.31 -21.84
C LEU A 19 9.25 -17.46 -21.25
N GLY A 20 8.92 -18.66 -20.77
CA GLY A 20 7.80 -18.85 -19.87
C GLY A 20 8.02 -17.93 -18.67
N GLU A 21 7.06 -17.05 -18.44
CA GLU A 21 6.99 -16.07 -17.35
C GLU A 21 7.76 -16.54 -16.12
N ILE A 22 8.99 -16.05 -15.95
CA ILE A 22 9.60 -16.01 -14.63
C ILE A 22 8.86 -14.90 -13.90
N LYS A 23 7.61 -15.17 -13.51
CA LYS A 23 6.98 -14.41 -12.44
C LYS A 23 7.93 -14.59 -11.27
N PRO A 24 8.63 -13.55 -10.79
CA PRO A 24 9.48 -13.71 -9.62
C PRO A 24 8.55 -14.20 -8.51
N MET A 25 8.71 -15.47 -8.12
CA MET A 25 8.10 -15.94 -6.90
C MET A 25 8.75 -15.14 -5.80
N LEU A 26 7.98 -14.22 -5.22
CA LEU A 26 8.36 -13.50 -4.04
C LEU A 26 8.85 -14.52 -3.00
N SER A 27 10.01 -14.23 -2.42
CA SER A 27 10.57 -14.99 -1.31
C SER A 27 9.62 -15.01 -0.12
N CYS A 28 9.84 -15.95 0.81
CA CYS A 28 9.07 -16.01 2.06
C CYS A 28 9.15 -14.69 2.83
N GLU A 29 10.31 -14.04 2.83
CA GLU A 29 10.58 -12.76 3.47
C GLU A 29 9.74 -11.64 2.85
N GLU A 30 9.76 -11.51 1.53
CA GLU A 30 8.95 -10.51 0.81
C GLU A 30 7.46 -10.74 1.04
N LEU A 31 7.01 -12.00 0.99
CA LEU A 31 5.62 -12.36 1.25
C LEU A 31 5.19 -12.07 2.69
N ALA A 32 6.06 -12.32 3.67
CA ALA A 32 5.78 -12.02 5.07
C ALA A 32 5.57 -10.52 5.28
N ILE A 33 6.44 -9.69 4.69
CA ILE A 33 6.29 -8.22 4.71
C ILE A 33 5.01 -7.79 3.99
N MET A 34 4.79 -8.25 2.76
CA MET A 34 3.66 -7.80 1.94
C MET A 34 2.31 -8.19 2.53
N ARG A 35 2.18 -9.40 3.10
CA ARG A 35 0.94 -9.85 3.75
C ARG A 35 0.61 -9.05 5.01
N ASN A 36 1.62 -8.57 5.72
CA ASN A 36 1.46 -7.79 6.94
C ASN A 36 1.62 -6.28 6.73
N LEU A 37 1.72 -5.82 5.47
CA LEU A 37 1.86 -4.40 5.15
C LEU A 37 0.78 -3.52 5.79
N PRO A 38 -0.52 -3.91 5.84
CA PRO A 38 -1.53 -3.10 6.53
C PRO A 38 -1.24 -2.87 8.01
N ALA A 39 -0.76 -3.90 8.73
CA ALA A 39 -0.41 -3.81 10.14
C ALA A 39 0.85 -2.95 10.33
N LEU A 40 1.88 -3.17 9.50
CA LEU A 40 3.09 -2.34 9.49
C LEU A 40 2.75 -0.86 9.28
N VAL A 41 1.92 -0.53 8.28
CA VAL A 41 1.51 0.86 8.01
C VAL A 41 0.64 1.44 9.13
N SER A 42 -0.16 0.62 9.80
CA SER A 42 -1.00 1.08 10.91
C SER A 42 -0.15 1.51 12.09
N ASP A 43 0.77 0.63 12.51
CA ASP A 43 1.33 0.66 13.86
C ASP A 43 2.79 1.12 13.91
N LEU A 44 3.55 0.99 12.81
CA LEU A 44 4.94 1.43 12.75
C LEU A 44 5.04 2.95 12.52
N ASP A 45 6.04 3.59 13.10
CA ASP A 45 6.57 4.87 12.61
C ASP A 45 7.93 4.64 11.98
N SER A 46 8.11 5.12 10.74
CA SER A 46 9.41 5.05 10.08
C SER A 46 10.48 5.85 10.82
N MET A 47 10.12 6.97 11.44
CA MET A 47 11.10 7.87 12.09
C MET A 47 11.74 7.23 13.33
N ASP A 48 11.01 6.35 14.02
CA ASP A 48 11.51 5.68 15.22
C ASP A 48 12.63 4.68 14.91
N ILE A 49 12.61 4.07 13.72
CA ILE A 49 13.49 2.96 13.37
C ILE A 49 14.52 3.31 12.29
N ILE A 50 14.39 4.45 11.62
CA ILE A 50 15.23 4.81 10.47
C ILE A 50 16.71 4.96 10.84
N ASP A 51 17.00 5.49 12.04
CA ASP A 51 18.37 5.63 12.55
C ASP A 51 18.98 4.27 12.91
N HIS A 52 18.17 3.35 13.44
CA HIS A 52 18.61 1.98 13.67
C HIS A 52 18.94 1.27 12.35
N LEU A 53 18.17 1.53 11.28
CA LEU A 53 18.39 0.96 9.96
C LEU A 53 19.64 1.52 9.25
N THR A 54 20.00 2.78 9.49
CA THR A 54 21.25 3.37 8.98
C THR A 54 22.47 2.95 9.78
N ALA A 55 22.31 2.72 11.08
CA ALA A 55 23.39 2.32 11.98
C ALA A 55 23.81 0.84 11.85
N THR A 56 23.03 -0.01 11.19
CA THR A 56 23.42 -1.41 10.99
C THR A 56 24.67 -1.53 10.12
N THR A 57 25.44 -2.60 10.30
CA THR A 57 26.64 -2.88 9.49
C THR A 57 26.49 -4.20 8.74
N PRO A 58 26.37 -4.20 7.40
CA PRO A 58 26.25 -3.02 6.54
C PRO A 58 24.90 -2.29 6.71
N PRO A 59 24.79 -1.01 6.32
CA PRO A 59 23.54 -0.26 6.41
C PRO A 59 22.42 -0.90 5.60
N LEU A 60 21.23 -1.02 6.19
CA LEU A 60 20.05 -1.62 5.54
C LEU A 60 19.44 -0.69 4.50
N ILE A 61 19.61 0.62 4.70
CA ILE A 61 19.15 1.67 3.79
C ILE A 61 20.31 2.59 3.43
N THR A 62 20.25 3.14 2.22
CA THR A 62 21.23 4.11 1.71
C THR A 62 20.87 5.53 2.15
N PRO A 63 21.82 6.48 2.14
CA PRO A 63 21.51 7.89 2.41
C PRO A 63 20.37 8.44 1.54
N THR A 64 20.31 8.05 0.25
CA THR A 64 19.19 8.43 -0.63
C THR A 64 17.84 7.89 -0.18
N ASP A 65 17.80 6.70 0.41
CA ASP A 65 16.56 6.11 0.91
C ASP A 65 16.14 6.81 2.20
N TYR A 66 17.10 7.11 3.08
CA TYR A 66 16.88 7.90 4.29
C TYR A 66 16.19 9.23 3.97
N GLU A 67 16.76 10.02 3.06
CA GLU A 67 16.17 11.28 2.62
C GLU A 67 14.78 11.10 2.00
N SER A 68 14.60 10.06 1.18
CA SER A 68 13.30 9.77 0.56
C SER A 68 12.23 9.45 1.60
N ILE A 69 12.56 8.64 2.61
CA ILE A 69 11.63 8.25 3.68
C ILE A 69 11.24 9.47 4.51
N ILE A 70 12.22 10.31 4.91
CA ILE A 70 11.95 11.55 5.66
C ILE A 70 11.08 12.50 4.85
N ALA A 71 11.46 12.79 3.60
CA ALA A 71 10.72 13.70 2.74
C ALA A 71 9.28 13.21 2.51
N THR A 72 9.08 11.91 2.25
CA THR A 72 7.74 11.33 2.10
C THR A 72 6.95 11.38 3.41
N SER A 73 7.57 11.06 4.55
CA SER A 73 6.90 11.13 5.86
C SER A 73 6.43 12.54 6.19
N GLN A 74 7.26 13.56 5.92
CA GLN A 74 6.92 14.96 6.16
C GLN A 74 5.85 15.50 5.21
N ARG A 75 5.88 15.10 3.93
CA ARG A 75 4.97 15.60 2.89
C ARG A 75 3.61 14.91 2.92
N GLU A 76 3.59 13.59 3.09
CA GLU A 76 2.40 12.75 2.91
C GLU A 76 1.95 12.07 4.20
N GLY A 77 2.71 12.24 5.28
CA GLY A 77 2.41 11.74 6.62
C GLY A 77 3.06 10.39 6.93
N ARG A 78 3.03 10.03 8.23
CA ARG A 78 3.63 8.82 8.81
C ARG A 78 3.40 7.56 7.99
N ARG A 79 2.15 7.30 7.60
CA ARG A 79 1.77 6.09 6.85
C ARG A 79 2.41 6.02 5.46
N ALA A 80 2.63 7.16 4.81
CA ALA A 80 3.33 7.21 3.53
C ALA A 80 4.83 6.96 3.72
N GLY A 81 5.42 7.55 4.77
CA GLY A 81 6.80 7.28 5.20
C GLY A 81 7.06 5.79 5.42
N VAL A 82 6.18 5.09 6.14
CA VAL A 82 6.28 3.63 6.36
C VAL A 82 6.21 2.85 5.04
N ARG A 83 5.28 3.19 4.14
CA ARG A 83 5.23 2.53 2.82
C ARG A 83 6.50 2.76 2.02
N CYS A 84 7.05 3.96 2.06
CA CYS A 84 8.32 4.30 1.41
C CYS A 84 9.48 3.49 2.01
N LEU A 85 9.54 3.38 3.34
CA LEU A 85 10.51 2.55 4.04
C LEU A 85 10.42 1.08 3.60
N ILE A 86 9.22 0.49 3.64
CA ILE A 86 9.03 -0.91 3.24
C ILE A 86 9.43 -1.12 1.77
N ALA A 87 9.06 -0.20 0.87
CA ALA A 87 9.50 -0.26 -0.51
C ALA A 87 11.03 -0.19 -0.65
N CYS A 88 11.71 0.63 0.17
CA CYS A 88 13.16 0.69 0.19
C CYS A 88 13.80 -0.62 0.65
N LEU A 89 13.27 -1.26 1.70
CA LEU A 89 13.76 -2.55 2.20
C LEU A 89 13.55 -3.68 1.16
N LEU A 90 12.39 -3.72 0.51
CA LEU A 90 12.06 -4.75 -0.49
C LEU A 90 12.90 -4.65 -1.77
N ARG A 91 13.48 -3.48 -2.09
CA ARG A 91 14.37 -3.31 -3.25
C ARG A 91 15.78 -3.87 -3.06
N ARG A 92 16.14 -4.31 -1.84
CA ARG A 92 17.49 -4.77 -1.53
C ARG A 92 17.71 -6.19 -2.03
N SER A 93 18.88 -6.44 -2.62
CA SER A 93 19.26 -7.75 -3.19
C SER A 93 19.40 -8.85 -2.15
N GLU A 94 19.74 -8.50 -0.90
CA GLU A 94 19.96 -9.45 0.20
C GLU A 94 18.76 -9.49 1.15
N ILE A 95 17.56 -9.70 0.61
CA ILE A 95 16.31 -9.57 1.36
C ILE A 95 16.24 -10.43 2.63
N GLN A 96 16.90 -11.61 2.64
CA GLN A 96 16.98 -12.48 3.82
C GLN A 96 17.69 -11.80 5.01
N LYS A 97 18.83 -11.15 4.76
CA LYS A 97 19.57 -10.43 5.80
C LYS A 97 18.83 -9.18 6.23
N VAL A 98 18.20 -8.50 5.27
CA VAL A 98 17.39 -7.30 5.51
C VAL A 98 16.21 -7.63 6.41
N PHE A 99 15.46 -8.66 6.08
CA PHE A 99 14.31 -9.14 6.85
C PHE A 99 14.70 -9.50 8.28
N ARG A 100 15.77 -10.26 8.46
CA ARG A 100 16.24 -10.64 9.81
C ARG A 100 16.66 -9.44 10.64
N SER A 101 17.35 -8.47 10.04
CA SER A 101 17.78 -7.27 10.75
C SER A 101 16.59 -6.37 11.08
N PHE A 102 15.63 -6.26 10.16
CA PHE A 102 14.37 -5.55 10.38
C PHE A 102 13.58 -6.16 11.53
N LEU A 103 13.45 -7.49 11.58
CA LEU A 103 12.84 -8.19 12.72
C LEU A 103 13.55 -7.87 14.05
N ASN A 104 14.87 -7.88 14.07
CA ASN A 104 15.63 -7.56 15.28
C ASN A 104 15.35 -6.12 15.76
N ILE A 105 15.24 -5.16 14.85
CA ILE A 105 14.90 -3.77 15.19
C ILE A 105 13.48 -3.69 15.75
N LEU A 106 12.52 -4.37 15.12
CA LEU A 106 11.14 -4.40 15.61
C LEU A 106 11.01 -5.07 16.99
N LYS A 107 11.91 -5.97 17.35
CA LYS A 107 11.82 -6.73 18.60
C LYS A 107 11.86 -5.84 19.86
N GLU A 108 12.54 -4.71 19.81
CA GLU A 108 12.72 -3.83 20.97
C GLU A 108 11.48 -2.97 21.21
N ASP A 109 11.04 -2.20 20.21
CA ASP A 109 9.96 -1.21 20.37
C ASP A 109 8.62 -1.65 19.76
N TYR A 110 8.63 -2.63 18.88
CA TYR A 110 7.49 -3.06 18.07
C TYR A 110 7.26 -4.58 18.17
N GLY A 111 7.37 -5.13 19.38
CA GLY A 111 7.37 -6.57 19.64
C GLY A 111 6.16 -7.31 19.06
N HIS A 112 4.99 -6.68 19.00
CA HIS A 112 3.80 -7.28 18.39
C HIS A 112 3.92 -7.40 16.86
N LEU A 113 4.58 -6.45 16.19
CA LEU A 113 4.87 -6.52 14.76
C LEU A 113 5.95 -7.55 14.46
N PHE A 114 6.95 -7.67 15.34
CA PHE A 114 7.93 -8.75 15.29
C PHE A 114 7.24 -10.12 15.34
N ASP A 115 6.41 -10.38 16.36
CA ASP A 115 5.70 -11.64 16.52
C ASP A 115 4.80 -11.96 15.31
N LEU A 116 4.13 -10.94 14.77
CA LEU A 116 3.24 -11.09 13.62
C LEU A 116 4.02 -11.50 12.35
N LEU A 117 5.12 -10.80 12.07
CA LEU A 117 5.96 -11.09 10.91
C LEU A 117 6.65 -12.45 11.03
N ASP A 118 7.20 -12.78 12.20
CA ASP A 118 7.88 -14.05 12.47
C ASP A 118 6.94 -15.24 12.29
N LYS A 119 5.73 -15.18 12.88
CA LYS A 119 4.69 -16.21 12.69
C LYS A 119 4.30 -16.38 11.22
N THR A 120 4.18 -15.27 10.48
CA THR A 120 3.84 -15.33 9.06
C THR A 120 4.96 -15.97 8.25
N TYR A 121 6.21 -15.60 8.54
CA TYR A 121 7.39 -16.14 7.89
C TYR A 121 7.55 -17.66 8.13
N GLU A 122 7.45 -18.10 9.38
CA GLU A 122 7.55 -19.53 9.73
C GLU A 122 6.43 -20.35 9.10
N SER A 123 5.20 -19.81 9.04
CA SER A 123 4.08 -20.43 8.32
C SER A 123 4.37 -20.61 6.82
N LEU A 124 4.91 -19.58 6.17
CA LEU A 124 5.30 -19.62 4.75
C LEU A 124 6.41 -20.64 4.49
N LYS A 125 7.44 -20.63 5.34
CA LYS A 125 8.58 -21.55 5.24
C LYS A 125 8.16 -23.00 5.42
N ASN A 126 7.31 -23.28 6.41
CA ASN A 126 6.78 -24.63 6.63
C ASN A 126 5.93 -25.09 5.44
N LYS A 127 5.08 -24.23 4.88
CA LYS A 127 4.30 -24.58 3.70
C LYS A 127 5.20 -24.96 2.52
N ASN A 128 6.26 -24.21 2.27
CA ASN A 128 7.22 -24.52 1.20
C ASN A 128 8.04 -25.80 1.47
N ASN A 129 8.26 -26.18 2.72
CA ASN A 129 8.92 -27.44 3.08
C ASN A 129 8.00 -28.66 2.90
N TYR A 130 6.69 -28.49 3.02
CA TYR A 130 5.71 -29.57 2.82
C TYR A 130 5.15 -29.63 1.38
N GLU A 131 5.30 -28.58 0.55
CA GLU A 131 4.88 -28.56 -0.87
C GLU A 131 5.90 -29.19 -1.85
N SER A 132 6.89 -29.97 -1.38
CA SER A 132 7.65 -30.88 -2.25
C SER A 132 6.89 -32.19 -2.56
N ASP A 133 5.75 -32.42 -1.92
CA ASP A 133 4.86 -33.52 -2.25
C ASP A 133 3.41 -33.05 -2.04
N TYR A 134 2.55 -33.29 -3.02
CA TYR A 134 1.14 -32.90 -3.11
C TYR A 134 0.83 -31.44 -3.54
N GLY A 135 0.47 -31.35 -4.82
CA GLY A 135 -0.38 -30.27 -5.31
C GLY A 135 -1.76 -30.24 -4.63
N ALA A 136 -2.44 -29.11 -4.86
CA ALA A 136 -3.77 -28.72 -4.42
C ALA A 136 -3.82 -27.97 -3.07
N LEU A 137 -3.89 -26.63 -3.15
CA LEU A 137 -5.20 -25.96 -3.16
C LEU A 137 -5.03 -24.45 -3.31
N ASN A 138 -5.34 -24.01 -4.52
CA ASN A 138 -5.69 -22.64 -4.84
C ASN A 138 -7.11 -22.39 -4.31
N LYS A 139 -7.28 -21.50 -3.32
CA LYS A 139 -8.55 -20.79 -3.04
C LYS A 139 -8.33 -19.68 -2.00
N ILE A 140 -7.72 -18.58 -2.43
CA ILE A 140 -7.99 -17.28 -1.81
C ILE A 140 -9.16 -16.67 -2.58
N SER A 141 -10.36 -16.82 -2.01
CA SER A 141 -11.56 -16.13 -2.48
C SER A 141 -11.42 -14.67 -2.07
N PHE A 142 -11.20 -13.81 -3.05
CA PHE A 142 -11.47 -12.39 -2.92
C PHE A 142 -12.99 -12.22 -2.82
N CYS A 143 -13.50 -11.94 -1.63
CA CYS A 143 -14.86 -11.44 -1.48
C CYS A 143 -14.85 -9.94 -1.77
N SER A 144 -15.02 -9.60 -3.05
CA SER A 144 -15.57 -8.32 -3.46
C SER A 144 -17.10 -8.41 -3.44
N SER A 145 -17.70 -7.41 -2.79
CA SER A 145 -19.04 -6.87 -3.02
C SER A 145 -20.25 -7.76 -2.70
N SER A 146 -21.15 -7.27 -1.86
CA SER A 146 -22.48 -6.82 -2.33
C SER A 146 -23.38 -6.37 -1.18
N VAL A 147 -24.07 -5.28 -1.46
CA VAL A 147 -25.26 -4.76 -0.79
C VAL A 147 -26.28 -5.88 -0.64
N LEU A 148 -26.76 -6.11 0.59
CA LEU A 148 -27.96 -6.91 0.82
C LEU A 148 -29.13 -5.97 1.06
N GLU A 149 -29.84 -5.74 -0.03
CA GLU A 149 -31.23 -5.32 -0.10
C GLU A 149 -32.10 -6.49 0.39
N ALA A 150 -32.99 -6.23 1.34
CA ALA A 150 -34.02 -7.16 1.77
C ALA A 150 -35.38 -6.56 1.41
N GLU A 151 -36.03 -7.09 0.35
CA GLU A 151 -37.47 -7.03 0.17
C GLU A 151 -38.15 -7.81 1.32
N ASN A 152 -39.25 -7.36 1.92
CA ASN A 152 -40.59 -7.35 1.31
C ASN A 152 -41.62 -6.61 2.23
N PRO A 153 -42.88 -6.37 1.83
CA PRO A 153 -43.39 -5.02 1.58
C PRO A 153 -44.53 -4.63 2.53
N VAL A 154 -44.50 -3.40 3.06
CA VAL A 154 -45.71 -2.72 3.53
C VAL A 154 -45.61 -1.25 3.15
N THR A 155 -46.52 -0.86 2.28
CA THR A 155 -46.83 0.49 1.79
C THR A 155 -46.74 1.58 2.85
N VAL A 156 -45.81 2.54 2.68
CA VAL A 156 -46.02 3.94 3.09
C VAL A 156 -45.33 4.85 2.07
N THR A 157 -46.15 5.69 1.47
CA THR A 157 -45.92 6.73 0.47
C THR A 157 -44.72 7.65 0.70
N THR A 158 -43.86 7.76 -0.30
CA THR A 158 -42.92 8.87 -0.54
C THR A 158 -43.58 9.97 -1.37
N PRO A 159 -43.17 11.24 -1.20
CA PRO A 159 -43.16 12.17 -2.32
C PRO A 159 -41.76 12.78 -2.52
N CYS A 160 -41.10 12.34 -3.59
CA CYS A 160 -40.21 13.20 -4.37
C CYS A 160 -41.04 13.79 -5.50
N GLN A 161 -41.29 15.10 -5.50
CA GLN A 161 -41.63 15.83 -6.73
C GLN A 161 -40.94 17.19 -6.73
N SER A 162 -39.86 17.27 -7.50
CA SER A 162 -39.42 18.48 -8.20
C SER A 162 -40.41 18.84 -9.32
N ILE A 163 -40.33 20.10 -9.79
CA ILE A 163 -41.07 20.83 -10.88
C ILE A 163 -41.96 21.92 -10.24
N SER A 164 -42.04 23.18 -10.66
CA SER A 164 -41.33 24.08 -11.59
C SER A 164 -42.11 25.42 -11.59
N LYS A 165 -41.41 26.55 -11.78
CA LYS A 165 -41.88 27.91 -12.18
C LYS A 165 -42.83 28.65 -11.23
N ASP A 166 -42.44 29.83 -10.75
CA ASP A 166 -42.78 31.07 -11.44
C ASP A 166 -42.06 32.30 -10.85
N VAL A 167 -41.96 33.30 -11.71
CA VAL A 167 -41.17 34.51 -11.61
C VAL A 167 -41.97 35.66 -10.97
N ASP A 168 -41.24 36.48 -10.22
CA ASP A 168 -41.38 37.92 -10.00
C ASP A 168 -42.14 38.60 -8.85
N HIS A 169 -41.41 39.59 -8.33
CA HIS A 169 -41.77 40.87 -7.73
C HIS A 169 -42.75 40.92 -6.54
N SER A 170 -42.18 41.15 -5.35
CA SER A 170 -42.72 42.24 -4.51
C SER A 170 -41.66 42.87 -3.60
N LYS A 171 -41.39 44.15 -3.85
CA LYS A 171 -40.76 45.08 -2.92
C LYS A 171 -41.67 45.24 -1.71
N MET A 172 -41.14 45.22 -0.49
CA MET A 172 -41.52 46.19 0.54
C MET A 172 -40.33 46.59 1.41
N PHE A 173 -40.17 47.90 1.48
CA PHE A 173 -39.26 48.68 2.33
C PHE A 173 -39.68 48.60 3.81
N LEU A 174 -38.69 48.65 4.72
CA LEU A 174 -38.47 49.61 5.83
C LEU A 174 -37.54 48.94 6.86
N LYS A 175 -36.27 49.34 7.05
CA LYS A 175 -35.73 50.55 7.71
C LYS A 175 -35.54 50.40 9.23
N GLY A 176 -34.27 50.48 9.64
CA GLY A 176 -33.80 50.99 10.93
C GLY A 176 -33.11 49.96 11.81
N LEU A 177 -31.98 50.21 12.46
CA LEU A 177 -30.93 51.25 12.47
C LEU A 177 -29.98 50.81 13.61
N GLY A 178 -28.66 50.91 13.44
CA GLY A 178 -27.73 50.62 14.54
C GLY A 178 -26.26 50.55 14.15
N VAL A 179 -25.74 51.63 13.57
CA VAL A 179 -24.30 51.91 13.44
C VAL A 179 -23.77 52.40 14.79
N SER A 180 -22.57 51.95 15.19
CA SER A 180 -21.66 52.77 16.00
C SER A 180 -20.20 52.51 15.57
N GLU A 181 -19.72 53.40 14.71
CA GLU A 181 -18.35 53.92 14.64
C GLU A 181 -18.01 54.64 15.97
N ASN A 182 -16.78 55.02 16.39
CA ASN A 182 -15.42 55.05 15.85
C ASN A 182 -14.46 55.31 17.04
N GLY A 183 -13.14 55.12 16.86
CA GLY A 183 -12.14 55.69 17.78
C GLY A 183 -10.68 55.32 17.50
N ASN A 184 -10.08 55.91 16.46
CA ASN A 184 -8.62 55.96 16.23
C ASN A 184 -7.94 56.90 17.23
N TYR A 185 -6.72 56.59 17.68
CA TYR A 185 -5.57 57.51 17.74
C TYR A 185 -4.27 56.69 17.92
N SER A 186 -3.29 56.85 17.02
CA SER A 186 -1.89 56.62 17.36
C SER A 186 -0.98 57.42 16.43
N THR A 187 -0.37 58.46 17.00
CA THR A 187 0.83 59.13 16.50
C THR A 187 1.69 59.44 17.72
N ASN A 188 2.92 58.95 17.71
CA ASN A 188 4.12 59.60 18.23
C ASN A 188 5.32 59.03 17.49
#